data_AF-A0A3B3WJ85-F1
#
_entry.id   AF-A0A3B3WJ85-F1
#
_cell.length_a   1.000
_cell.length_b   1.000
_cell.length_c   1.000
_cell.angle_alpha   90.00
_cell.angle_beta   90.00
_cell.angle_gamma   90.00
#
_symmetry.space_group_name_H-M   'P 1'
#
loop_
_entity.id
_entity.type
_entity.pdbx_description
1 polymer ?
#
loop_
_entity_poly.entity_id
_entity_poly.type
_entity_poly.pdbx_seq_one_letter_code
_entity_poly.pdbx_strand_id
1 'polypeptide(L)'
;SYWNMSFWSSISFNLAVLMNLLVAFFYPLEGVRGGTLEPHLSALLWMAMLVSLAIVIVLPQPHGIRALIASTILRLIFSVGLEPTLLLLGGFNLCNKVIFLMSFVGNRGTFTRGYKAMIMDVEFLYHLLYLIICSLGVFVHVFFYSLLLFDLVYREETLLNVIKSVTRNGRSIVLTAVLALILVYLFSIVGYIFFKDDFILAVDRIPNKTLGIMIGEFFSGGACQKENGENCSTEDKERTCDSLLMCIVTVLSHGLRSGGGVGDVLRKPSKEEPLFAARVIYDLLFFFMVIIIVLNLIFGVIIDTFADLRSEKQKKEEILKTTCFICGLERDKFDNKTVTFEEHIKVEHNMWHYLFFIVLVKVKDSTEFTGPESYVAEMIREHNLDWFPRMRAMSLVSSDADGEQNEIRNLQEKLESTMKLVTNLSGQLTELKEQMTEQRKQKQRIGLLGHPQHLNVNPQQPA
;
A
#
# COMPACT_ATOMS: atom_id res chain seq x y z
N SER A 1 11.22 0.99 -33.06
CA SER A 1 9.95 0.25 -32.97
C SER A 1 9.77 -0.23 -31.54
N TYR A 2 9.11 0.56 -30.70
CA TYR A 2 8.81 0.20 -29.32
C TYR A 2 7.84 -0.99 -29.35
N TRP A 3 8.32 -2.17 -28.98
CA TRP A 3 7.46 -3.34 -28.75
C TRP A 3 6.40 -2.91 -27.74
N ASN A 4 5.13 -2.98 -28.16
CA ASN A 4 4.00 -2.42 -27.43
C ASN A 4 3.77 -3.21 -26.13
N MET A 5 4.47 -2.85 -25.04
CA MET A 5 4.49 -3.60 -23.77
C MET A 5 3.08 -3.80 -23.21
N SER A 6 2.21 -2.79 -23.33
CA SER A 6 0.82 -2.85 -22.86
C SER A 6 0.00 -3.88 -23.66
N PHE A 7 0.28 -4.02 -24.96
CA PHE A 7 -0.42 -4.93 -25.85
C PHE A 7 -0.14 -6.40 -25.51
N TRP A 8 1.14 -6.78 -25.38
CA TRP A 8 1.51 -8.16 -25.02
C TRP A 8 1.01 -8.55 -23.62
N SER A 9 1.08 -7.61 -22.67
CA SER A 9 0.47 -7.76 -21.34
C SER A 9 -1.04 -8.00 -21.44
N SER A 10 -1.75 -7.21 -22.26
CA SER A 10 -3.20 -7.36 -22.44
C SER A 10 -3.58 -8.69 -23.09
N ILE A 11 -2.82 -9.16 -24.07
CA ILE A 11 -3.06 -10.47 -24.68
C ILE A 11 -2.89 -11.58 -23.64
N SER A 12 -1.82 -11.54 -22.84
CA SER A 12 -1.56 -12.59 -21.86
C SER A 12 -2.66 -12.66 -20.80
N PHE A 13 -3.12 -11.51 -20.31
CA PHE A 13 -4.22 -11.43 -19.35
C PHE A 13 -5.54 -11.95 -19.95
N ASN A 14 -5.89 -11.51 -21.16
CA ASN A 14 -7.12 -11.96 -21.82
C ASN A 14 -7.12 -13.47 -22.10
N LEU A 15 -5.97 -14.04 -22.49
CA LEU A 15 -5.82 -15.49 -22.64
C LEU A 15 -5.96 -16.22 -21.32
N ALA A 16 -5.39 -15.71 -20.23
CA ALA A 16 -5.54 -16.30 -18.90
C ALA A 16 -7.02 -16.32 -18.47
N VAL A 17 -7.76 -15.22 -18.64
CA VAL A 17 -9.20 -15.16 -18.35
C VAL A 17 -9.96 -16.16 -19.22
N LEU A 18 -9.68 -16.21 -20.52
CA LEU A 18 -10.34 -17.13 -21.44
C LEU A 18 -10.10 -18.59 -21.05
N MET A 19 -8.86 -18.99 -20.80
CA MET A 19 -8.53 -20.36 -20.39
C MET A 19 -9.27 -20.73 -19.09
N ASN A 20 -9.29 -19.85 -18.10
CA ASN A 20 -10.00 -20.13 -16.84
C ASN A 20 -11.52 -20.22 -17.01
N LEU A 21 -12.12 -19.40 -17.88
CA LEU A 21 -13.54 -19.53 -18.22
C LEU A 21 -13.82 -20.87 -18.90
N LEU A 22 -12.98 -21.30 -19.85
CA LEU A 22 -13.11 -22.61 -20.50
C LEU A 22 -13.02 -23.76 -19.48
N VAL A 23 -12.09 -23.67 -18.53
CA VAL A 23 -11.96 -24.66 -17.46
C VAL A 23 -13.20 -24.67 -16.56
N ALA A 24 -13.73 -23.49 -16.20
CA ALA A 24 -14.92 -23.39 -15.37
C ALA A 24 -16.18 -23.98 -16.03
N PHE A 25 -16.35 -23.82 -17.34
CA PHE A 25 -17.54 -24.32 -18.05
C PHE A 25 -17.49 -25.79 -18.43
N PHE A 26 -16.30 -26.33 -18.72
CA PHE A 26 -16.17 -27.64 -19.34
C PHE A 26 -15.40 -28.68 -18.49
N TYR A 27 -15.08 -28.36 -17.23
CA TYR A 27 -14.54 -29.34 -16.26
C TYR A 27 -15.68 -30.11 -15.56
N PRO A 28 -15.57 -31.44 -15.33
CA PRO A 28 -14.43 -32.32 -15.59
C PRO A 28 -14.24 -32.63 -17.09
N LEU A 29 -12.97 -32.69 -17.51
CA LEU A 29 -12.53 -32.87 -18.90
C LEU A 29 -13.00 -34.18 -19.58
N GLU A 30 -13.57 -35.11 -18.80
CA GLU A 30 -13.99 -36.45 -19.23
C GLU A 30 -15.31 -36.47 -20.02
N GLY A 31 -16.10 -35.39 -19.98
CA GLY A 31 -17.45 -35.33 -20.57
C GLY A 31 -17.53 -34.97 -22.05
N VAL A 32 -16.45 -34.48 -22.68
CA VAL A 32 -16.41 -34.12 -24.11
C VAL A 32 -15.40 -35.01 -24.83
N ARG A 33 -15.53 -36.33 -24.67
CA ARG A 33 -14.84 -37.27 -25.55
C ARG A 33 -15.38 -37.09 -26.95
N GLY A 34 -14.47 -36.97 -27.93
CA GLY A 34 -14.73 -36.80 -29.35
C GLY A 34 -15.68 -37.86 -29.93
N GLY A 35 -16.97 -37.66 -29.74
CA GLY A 35 -18.01 -38.10 -30.65
C GLY A 35 -18.13 -37.06 -31.73
N THR A 36 -18.29 -37.49 -32.98
CA THR A 36 -18.69 -36.62 -34.10
C THR A 36 -19.75 -35.64 -33.63
N LEU A 37 -19.47 -34.34 -33.71
CA LEU A 37 -20.48 -33.33 -33.42
C LEU A 37 -21.74 -33.65 -34.21
N GLU A 38 -22.89 -33.52 -33.56
CA GLU A 38 -24.18 -33.63 -34.23
C GLU A 38 -24.13 -32.76 -35.51
N PRO A 39 -24.46 -33.30 -36.69
CA PRO A 39 -24.20 -32.63 -37.97
C PRO A 39 -24.79 -31.21 -38.04
N HIS A 40 -25.92 -30.99 -37.37
CA HIS A 40 -26.56 -29.69 -37.23
C HIS A 40 -25.73 -28.69 -36.41
N LEU A 41 -25.12 -29.12 -35.29
CA LEU A 41 -24.27 -28.28 -34.45
C LEU A 41 -22.95 -27.94 -35.17
N SER A 42 -22.36 -28.91 -35.88
CA SER A 42 -21.17 -28.70 -36.70
C SER A 42 -21.42 -27.70 -37.85
N ALA A 43 -22.56 -27.83 -38.54
CA ALA A 43 -22.98 -26.90 -39.58
C ALA A 43 -23.22 -25.49 -39.03
N LEU A 44 -23.87 -25.37 -37.87
CA LEU A 44 -24.09 -24.09 -37.18
C LEU A 44 -22.77 -23.39 -36.82
N LEU A 45 -21.79 -24.14 -36.31
CA LEU A 45 -20.45 -23.60 -35.98
C LEU A 45 -19.66 -23.19 -37.24
N TRP A 46 -19.78 -23.92 -38.35
CA TRP A 46 -19.23 -23.50 -39.65
C TRP A 46 -19.88 -22.22 -40.15
N MET A 47 -21.21 -22.13 -40.11
CA MET A 47 -21.94 -20.93 -40.49
C MET A 47 -21.53 -19.73 -39.63
N ALA A 48 -21.40 -19.92 -38.31
CA ALA A 48 -20.93 -18.88 -37.40
C ALA A 48 -19.50 -18.40 -37.72
N MET A 49 -18.57 -19.32 -38.04
CA MET A 49 -17.21 -18.94 -38.48
C MET A 49 -17.23 -18.18 -39.81
N LEU A 50 -18.01 -18.64 -40.80
CA LEU A 50 -18.05 -18.01 -42.12
C LEU A 50 -18.70 -16.61 -42.07
N VAL A 51 -19.77 -16.45 -41.28
CA VAL A 51 -20.43 -15.16 -41.06
C VAL A 51 -19.49 -14.21 -40.31
N SER A 52 -18.81 -14.66 -39.25
CA SER A 52 -17.86 -13.80 -38.52
C SER A 52 -16.65 -13.43 -39.37
N LEU A 53 -16.13 -14.34 -40.21
CA LEU A 53 -15.06 -14.05 -41.16
C LEU A 53 -15.50 -13.02 -42.23
N ALA A 54 -16.70 -13.19 -42.79
CA ALA A 54 -17.26 -12.24 -43.75
C ALA A 54 -17.44 -10.84 -43.13
N ILE A 55 -17.94 -10.75 -41.90
CA ILE A 55 -18.07 -9.48 -41.17
C ILE A 55 -16.71 -8.81 -40.99
N VAL A 56 -15.66 -9.55 -40.59
CA VAL A 56 -14.31 -9.00 -40.40
C VAL A 56 -13.71 -8.47 -41.72
N ILE A 57 -13.95 -9.14 -42.84
CA ILE A 57 -13.45 -8.74 -44.16
C ILE A 57 -14.17 -7.48 -44.68
N VAL A 58 -15.49 -7.39 -44.47
CA VAL A 58 -16.29 -6.25 -44.96
C VAL A 58 -16.16 -5.03 -44.03
N LEU A 59 -16.13 -5.26 -42.71
CA LEU A 59 -16.02 -4.24 -41.68
C LEU A 59 -15.06 -4.72 -40.59
N PRO A 60 -13.79 -4.27 -40.56
CA PRO A 60 -12.82 -4.64 -39.53
C PRO A 60 -13.14 -3.94 -38.21
N GLN A 61 -14.28 -4.29 -37.61
CA GLN A 61 -14.68 -3.86 -36.30
C GLN A 61 -14.07 -4.78 -35.23
N PRO A 62 -13.68 -4.22 -34.06
CA PRO A 62 -13.09 -5.01 -32.98
C PRO A 62 -14.04 -6.11 -32.46
N HIS A 63 -15.35 -5.90 -32.57
CA HIS A 63 -16.36 -6.90 -32.23
C HIS A 63 -16.34 -8.11 -33.18
N GLY A 64 -16.12 -7.88 -34.48
CA GLY A 64 -16.01 -8.94 -35.48
C GLY A 64 -14.81 -9.85 -35.23
N ILE A 65 -13.64 -9.27 -34.91
CA ILE A 65 -12.43 -10.02 -34.60
C ILE A 65 -12.62 -10.89 -33.35
N ARG A 66 -13.27 -10.35 -32.30
CA ARG A 66 -13.58 -11.12 -31.08
C ARG A 66 -14.56 -12.27 -31.37
N ALA A 67 -15.58 -12.03 -32.18
CA ALA A 67 -16.55 -13.04 -32.57
C ALA A 67 -15.89 -14.18 -33.39
N LEU A 68 -14.98 -13.82 -34.31
CA LEU A 68 -14.21 -14.80 -35.08
C LEU A 68 -13.36 -15.67 -34.15
N ILE A 69 -12.54 -15.06 -33.27
CA ILE A 69 -11.71 -15.79 -32.30
C ILE A 69 -12.56 -16.72 -31.43
N ALA A 70 -13.68 -16.23 -30.89
CA ALA A 70 -14.58 -17.03 -30.06
C ALA A 70 -15.18 -18.22 -30.82
N SER A 71 -15.64 -18.00 -32.06
CA SER A 71 -16.22 -19.06 -32.90
C SER A 71 -15.17 -20.11 -33.30
N THR A 72 -13.93 -19.72 -33.57
CA THR A 72 -12.82 -20.63 -33.87
C THR A 72 -12.42 -21.46 -32.65
N ILE A 73 -12.35 -20.85 -31.46
CA ILE A 73 -12.02 -21.55 -30.21
C ILE A 73 -13.14 -22.51 -29.82
N LEU A 74 -14.40 -22.08 -29.91
CA LEU A 74 -15.56 -22.93 -29.65
C LEU A 74 -15.56 -24.17 -30.55
N ARG A 75 -15.26 -23.96 -31.84
CA ARG A 75 -15.11 -25.05 -32.79
C ARG A 75 -13.97 -25.99 -32.44
N LEU A 76 -12.79 -25.49 -32.08
CA LEU A 76 -11.62 -26.28 -31.67
C LEU A 76 -11.95 -27.21 -30.49
N ILE A 77 -12.65 -26.68 -29.48
CA ILE A 77 -13.09 -27.43 -28.29
C ILE A 77 -13.97 -28.61 -28.71
N PHE A 78 -14.95 -28.35 -29.59
CA PHE A 78 -15.91 -29.33 -30.04
C PHE A 78 -15.31 -30.37 -31.02
N SER A 79 -14.36 -29.97 -31.88
CA SER A 79 -13.78 -30.89 -32.87
C SER A 79 -12.60 -31.71 -32.34
N VAL A 80 -11.69 -31.10 -31.58
CA VAL A 80 -10.42 -31.72 -31.14
C VAL A 80 -10.49 -32.14 -29.66
N GLY A 81 -11.40 -31.54 -28.90
CA GLY A 81 -11.50 -31.70 -27.45
C GLY A 81 -10.93 -30.49 -26.70
N LEU A 82 -11.33 -30.38 -25.43
CA LEU A 82 -10.93 -29.27 -24.56
C LEU A 82 -9.45 -29.32 -24.17
N GLU A 83 -8.94 -30.51 -23.84
CA GLU A 83 -7.56 -30.72 -23.38
C GLU A 83 -6.49 -30.24 -24.40
N PRO A 84 -6.51 -30.68 -25.68
CA PRO A 84 -5.56 -30.18 -26.67
C PRO A 84 -5.75 -28.69 -26.99
N THR A 85 -6.98 -28.18 -26.92
CA THR A 85 -7.26 -26.75 -27.11
C THR A 85 -6.65 -25.90 -25.99
N LEU A 86 -6.76 -26.34 -24.73
CA LEU A 86 -6.13 -25.68 -23.59
C LEU A 86 -4.60 -25.76 -23.63
N LEU A 87 -4.04 -26.87 -24.10
CA LEU A 87 -2.59 -27.00 -24.30
C LEU A 87 -2.09 -26.02 -25.37
N LEU A 88 -2.81 -25.87 -26.48
CA LEU A 88 -2.49 -24.89 -27.52
C LEU A 88 -2.55 -23.44 -26.99
N LEU A 89 -3.63 -23.08 -26.29
CA LEU A 89 -3.81 -21.74 -25.72
C LEU A 89 -2.77 -21.44 -24.62
N GLY A 90 -2.45 -22.42 -23.78
CA GLY A 90 -1.42 -22.32 -22.74
C GLY A 90 -0.02 -22.16 -23.32
N GLY A 91 0.32 -22.95 -24.35
CA GLY A 91 1.57 -22.80 -25.10
C GLY A 91 1.68 -21.43 -25.78
N PHE A 92 0.60 -20.95 -26.39
CA PHE A 92 0.57 -19.60 -26.97
C PHE A 92 0.75 -18.50 -25.91
N ASN A 93 0.11 -18.64 -24.75
CA ASN A 93 0.27 -17.69 -23.64
C ASN A 93 1.71 -17.69 -23.10
N LEU A 94 2.34 -18.87 -23.00
CA LEU A 94 3.74 -19.00 -22.59
C LEU A 94 4.68 -18.28 -23.58
N CYS A 95 4.52 -18.53 -24.89
CA CYS A 95 5.28 -17.85 -25.94
C CYS A 95 5.11 -16.33 -25.89
N ASN A 96 3.87 -15.86 -25.74
CA ASN A 96 3.58 -14.44 -25.58
C ASN A 96 4.28 -13.86 -24.35
N LYS A 97 4.23 -14.56 -23.20
CA LYS A 97 4.88 -14.07 -21.98
C LYS A 97 6.41 -14.03 -22.10
N VAL A 98 7.03 -14.97 -22.82
CA VAL A 98 8.46 -14.94 -23.13
C VAL A 98 8.80 -13.70 -23.97
N ILE A 99 8.02 -13.39 -25.01
CA ILE A 99 8.19 -12.18 -25.82
C ILE A 99 8.06 -10.92 -24.97
N PHE A 100 7.03 -10.86 -24.11
CA PHE A 100 6.84 -9.76 -23.17
C PHE A 100 8.03 -9.60 -22.24
N LEU A 101 8.57 -10.69 -21.67
CA LEU A 101 9.72 -10.65 -20.78
C LEU A 101 10.96 -10.11 -21.50
N MET A 102 11.24 -10.57 -22.71
CA MET A 102 12.36 -10.07 -23.52
C MET A 102 12.20 -8.57 -23.82
N SER A 103 10.97 -8.13 -24.16
CA SER A 103 10.67 -6.71 -24.36
C SER A 103 10.81 -5.88 -23.07
N PHE A 104 10.40 -6.43 -21.92
CA PHE A 104 10.49 -5.77 -20.63
C PHE A 104 11.95 -5.52 -20.24
N VAL A 105 12.77 -6.56 -20.33
CA VAL A 105 14.20 -6.51 -20.00
C VAL A 105 14.94 -5.57 -20.97
N GLY A 106 14.58 -5.59 -22.27
CA GLY A 106 15.14 -4.68 -23.27
C GLY A 106 14.81 -3.21 -23.00
N ASN A 107 13.55 -2.88 -22.70
CA ASN A 107 13.11 -1.48 -22.52
C ASN A 107 13.58 -0.86 -21.20
N ARG A 108 13.66 -1.65 -20.12
CA ARG A 108 14.15 -1.16 -18.81
C ARG A 108 15.69 -1.10 -18.74
N GLY A 109 16.40 -1.69 -19.71
CA GLY A 109 17.86 -1.73 -19.74
C GLY A 109 18.47 -2.50 -18.57
N THR A 110 17.72 -3.42 -17.95
CA THR A 110 18.15 -4.14 -16.73
C THR A 110 19.40 -4.99 -16.94
N PHE A 111 19.71 -5.39 -18.18
CA PHE A 111 20.97 -6.05 -18.53
C PHE A 111 22.21 -5.21 -18.19
N THR A 112 22.14 -3.88 -18.26
CA THR A 112 23.29 -2.99 -18.00
C THR A 112 23.72 -2.95 -16.53
N ARG A 113 22.82 -3.31 -15.60
CA ARG A 113 23.06 -3.31 -14.15
C ARG A 113 23.62 -4.63 -13.61
N GLY A 114 23.71 -5.67 -14.45
CA GLY A 114 24.20 -7.01 -14.09
C GLY A 114 23.12 -7.96 -13.54
N TYR A 115 23.39 -9.27 -13.59
CA TYR A 115 22.43 -10.33 -13.30
C TYR A 115 21.93 -10.34 -11.84
N LYS A 116 22.79 -10.00 -10.88
CA LYS A 116 22.41 -9.95 -9.45
C LYS A 116 21.37 -8.86 -9.18
N ALA A 117 21.51 -7.70 -9.80
CA ALA A 117 20.53 -6.61 -9.68
C ALA A 117 19.18 -6.98 -10.31
N MET A 118 19.20 -7.75 -11.39
CA MET A 118 18.00 -8.22 -12.09
C MET A 118 17.17 -9.21 -11.25
N ILE A 119 17.80 -10.16 -10.55
CA ILE A 119 17.09 -11.10 -9.66
C ILE A 119 16.52 -10.41 -8.43
N MET A 120 17.17 -9.35 -7.95
CA MET A 120 16.67 -8.58 -6.80
C MET A 120 15.49 -7.66 -7.16
N ASP A 121 15.16 -7.52 -8.45
CA ASP A 121 14.03 -6.71 -8.89
C ASP A 121 12.71 -7.49 -8.75
N VAL A 122 11.82 -6.95 -7.91
CA VAL A 122 10.51 -7.56 -7.61
C VAL A 122 9.62 -7.62 -8.85
N GLU A 123 9.68 -6.61 -9.74
CA GLU A 123 8.89 -6.61 -10.99
C GLU A 123 9.30 -7.78 -11.90
N PHE A 124 10.60 -8.05 -11.99
CA PHE A 124 11.13 -9.16 -12.77
C PHE A 124 10.73 -10.52 -12.18
N LEU A 125 10.90 -10.69 -10.86
CA LEU A 125 10.51 -11.93 -10.16
C LEU A 125 9.02 -12.24 -10.33
N TYR A 126 8.17 -11.21 -10.31
CA TYR A 126 6.74 -11.37 -10.57
C TYR A 126 6.45 -11.94 -11.96
N HIS A 127 7.09 -11.38 -13.01
CA HIS A 127 6.93 -11.89 -14.37
C HIS A 127 7.53 -13.27 -14.59
N LEU A 128 8.63 -13.59 -13.89
CA LEU A 128 9.23 -14.92 -13.88
C LEU A 128 8.31 -15.94 -13.20
N LEU A 129 7.71 -15.59 -12.05
CA LEU A 129 6.74 -16.45 -11.35
C LEU A 129 5.51 -16.73 -12.23
N TYR A 130 4.98 -15.72 -12.93
CA TYR A 130 3.87 -15.91 -13.87
C TYR A 130 4.24 -16.91 -14.98
N LEU A 131 5.47 -16.85 -15.50
CA LEU A 131 5.96 -17.79 -16.51
C LEU A 131 6.03 -19.22 -15.96
N ILE A 132 6.52 -19.40 -14.73
CA ILE A 132 6.57 -20.69 -14.04
C ILE A 132 5.16 -21.25 -13.85
N ILE A 133 4.21 -20.45 -13.35
CA ILE A 133 2.81 -20.88 -13.17
C ILE A 133 2.19 -21.26 -14.52
N CYS A 134 2.45 -20.50 -15.58
CA CYS A 134 1.99 -20.82 -16.93
C CYS A 134 2.56 -22.15 -17.42
N SER A 135 3.84 -22.45 -17.17
CA SER A 135 4.42 -23.76 -17.50
C SER A 135 3.82 -24.91 -16.67
N LEU A 136 3.55 -24.70 -15.38
CA LEU A 136 2.87 -25.70 -14.54
C LEU A 136 1.44 -25.97 -15.03
N GLY A 137 0.75 -24.95 -15.56
CA GLY A 137 -0.56 -25.09 -16.21
C GLY A 137 -0.55 -25.98 -17.45
N VAL A 138 0.53 -25.92 -18.24
CA VAL A 138 0.69 -26.72 -19.47
C VAL A 138 1.17 -28.14 -19.17
N PHE A 139 2.14 -28.31 -18.26
CA PHE A 139 2.82 -29.59 -18.06
C PHE A 139 2.32 -30.43 -16.88
N VAL A 140 1.70 -29.81 -15.86
CA VAL A 140 1.30 -30.50 -14.62
C VAL A 140 -0.22 -30.63 -14.53
N HIS A 141 -0.93 -29.52 -14.41
CA HIS A 141 -2.39 -29.54 -14.29
C HIS A 141 -3.04 -28.20 -14.68
N VAL A 142 -4.19 -28.29 -15.32
CA VAL A 142 -4.95 -27.14 -15.83
C VAL A 142 -5.37 -26.13 -14.74
N PHE A 143 -5.51 -26.57 -13.48
CA PHE A 143 -5.87 -25.68 -12.36
C PHE A 143 -4.83 -24.62 -12.02
N PHE A 144 -3.56 -24.79 -12.41
CA PHE A 144 -2.56 -23.74 -12.20
C PHE A 144 -2.88 -22.45 -12.98
N TYR A 145 -3.71 -22.53 -14.03
CA TYR A 145 -4.19 -21.33 -14.71
C TYR A 145 -5.00 -20.39 -13.80
N SER A 146 -5.65 -20.91 -12.74
CA SER A 146 -6.41 -20.09 -11.78
C SER A 146 -5.53 -19.06 -11.08
N LEU A 147 -4.26 -19.41 -10.82
CA LEU A 147 -3.30 -18.50 -10.19
C LEU A 147 -2.86 -17.36 -11.12
N LEU A 148 -2.98 -17.52 -12.44
CA LEU A 148 -2.68 -16.44 -13.39
C LEU A 148 -3.69 -15.29 -13.29
N LEU A 149 -4.91 -15.53 -12.78
CA LEU A 149 -5.93 -14.49 -12.60
C LEU A 149 -5.53 -13.45 -11.55
N PHE A 150 -4.61 -13.78 -10.63
CA PHE A 150 -4.06 -12.79 -9.70
C PHE A 150 -3.32 -11.65 -10.39
N ASP A 151 -2.98 -11.78 -11.68
CA ASP A 151 -2.44 -10.68 -12.48
C ASP A 151 -3.37 -9.48 -12.59
N LEU A 152 -4.68 -9.67 -12.39
CA LEU A 152 -5.64 -8.57 -12.29
C LEU A 152 -5.25 -7.57 -11.19
N VAL A 153 -4.76 -8.06 -10.05
CA VAL A 153 -4.38 -7.23 -8.90
C VAL A 153 -3.21 -6.31 -9.23
N TYR A 154 -2.23 -6.81 -9.98
CA TYR A 154 -1.05 -6.01 -10.36
C TYR A 154 -1.38 -5.01 -11.48
N ARG A 155 -2.34 -5.34 -12.36
CA ARG A 155 -2.74 -4.49 -13.48
C ARG A 155 -3.59 -3.29 -13.05
N GLU A 156 -4.41 -3.45 -12.01
CA GLU A 156 -5.33 -2.40 -11.53
C GLU A 156 -4.80 -1.70 -10.28
N GLU A 157 -4.42 -0.42 -10.42
CA GLU A 157 -3.92 0.40 -9.30
C GLU A 157 -4.95 0.49 -8.15
N THR A 158 -6.25 0.51 -8.50
CA THR A 158 -7.34 0.58 -7.52
C THR A 158 -7.37 -0.65 -6.61
N LEU A 159 -7.26 -1.86 -7.17
CA LEU A 159 -7.22 -3.11 -6.41
C LEU A 159 -5.94 -3.23 -5.58
N LEU A 160 -4.81 -2.80 -6.14
CA LEU A 160 -3.54 -2.77 -5.41
C LEU A 160 -3.63 -1.84 -4.19
N ASN A 161 -4.27 -0.68 -4.32
CA ASN A 161 -4.51 0.24 -3.21
C ASN A 161 -5.43 -0.39 -2.13
N VAL A 162 -6.43 -1.17 -2.52
CA VAL A 162 -7.27 -1.94 -1.56
C VAL A 162 -6.41 -2.94 -0.79
N ILE A 163 -5.55 -3.72 -1.45
CA ILE A 163 -4.65 -4.65 -0.74
C ILE A 163 -3.66 -3.90 0.14
N LYS A 164 -3.14 -2.76 -0.33
CA LYS A 164 -2.24 -1.90 0.43
C LYS A 164 -2.86 -1.38 1.72
N SER A 165 -4.18 -1.14 1.74
CA SER A 165 -4.89 -0.74 2.96
C SER A 165 -4.79 -1.80 4.06
N VAL A 166 -4.82 -3.08 3.71
CA VAL A 166 -4.67 -4.18 4.67
C VAL A 166 -3.21 -4.44 5.02
N THR A 167 -2.29 -4.38 4.06
CA THR A 167 -0.88 -4.73 4.28
C THR A 167 -0.07 -3.64 4.98
N ARG A 168 -0.44 -2.36 4.83
CA ARG A 168 0.30 -1.23 5.41
C ARG A 168 0.33 -1.26 6.93
N ASN A 169 -0.81 -1.43 7.59
CA ASN A 169 -0.89 -1.61 9.05
C ASN A 169 -1.07 -3.09 9.43
N GLY A 170 -0.50 -4.00 8.63
CA GLY A 170 -0.63 -5.44 8.84
C GLY A 170 -0.19 -5.90 10.23
N ARG A 171 0.80 -5.23 10.84
CA ARG A 171 1.22 -5.50 12.23
C ARG A 171 0.07 -5.34 13.23
N SER A 172 -0.72 -4.28 13.12
CA SER A 172 -1.85 -4.01 14.02
C SER A 172 -2.98 -5.00 13.81
N ILE A 173 -3.25 -5.38 12.56
CA ILE A 173 -4.24 -6.42 12.22
C ILE A 173 -3.83 -7.77 12.79
N VAL A 174 -2.56 -8.17 12.60
CA VAL A 174 -2.03 -9.41 13.16
C VAL A 174 -2.06 -9.41 14.68
N LEU A 175 -1.69 -8.30 15.33
CA LEU A 175 -1.77 -8.19 16.79
C LEU A 175 -3.22 -8.30 17.30
N THR A 176 -4.17 -7.72 16.58
CA THR A 176 -5.61 -7.82 16.89
C THR A 176 -6.12 -9.25 16.68
N ALA A 177 -5.68 -9.94 15.63
CA ALA A 177 -6.01 -11.34 15.39
C ALA A 177 -5.41 -12.27 16.47
N VAL A 178 -4.20 -11.96 16.95
CA VAL A 178 -3.58 -12.67 18.08
C VAL A 178 -4.38 -12.42 19.36
N LEU A 179 -4.81 -11.17 19.63
CA LEU A 179 -5.72 -10.87 20.74
C LEU A 179 -7.04 -11.65 20.63
N ALA A 180 -7.63 -11.72 19.43
CA ALA A 180 -8.82 -12.52 19.15
C ALA A 180 -8.60 -14.00 19.50
N LEU A 181 -7.46 -14.56 19.06
CA LEU A 181 -7.09 -15.94 19.34
C LEU A 181 -6.90 -16.21 20.83
N ILE A 182 -6.26 -15.29 21.56
CA ILE A 182 -6.10 -15.39 23.03
C ILE A 182 -7.46 -15.35 23.72
N LEU A 183 -8.37 -14.45 23.32
CA LEU A 183 -9.71 -14.39 23.89
C LEU A 183 -10.51 -15.66 23.60
N VAL A 184 -10.52 -16.13 22.35
CA VAL A 184 -11.14 -17.40 21.97
C VAL A 184 -10.57 -18.57 22.78
N TYR A 185 -9.27 -18.60 23.00
CA TYR A 185 -8.61 -19.60 23.84
C TYR A 185 -9.11 -19.57 25.29
N LEU A 186 -9.20 -18.39 25.91
CA LEU A 186 -9.72 -18.23 27.27
C LEU A 186 -11.18 -18.68 27.38
N PHE A 187 -12.04 -18.26 26.44
CA PHE A 187 -13.44 -18.70 26.39
C PHE A 187 -13.54 -20.22 26.19
N SER A 188 -12.66 -20.81 25.38
CA SER A 188 -12.63 -22.26 25.16
C SER A 188 -12.25 -23.06 26.41
N ILE A 189 -11.35 -22.54 27.26
CA ILE A 189 -11.04 -23.17 28.57
C ILE A 189 -12.27 -23.13 29.48
N VAL A 190 -12.95 -21.98 29.57
CA VAL A 190 -14.17 -21.85 30.37
C VAL A 190 -15.27 -22.77 29.85
N GLY A 191 -15.46 -22.81 28.52
CA GLY A 191 -16.39 -23.72 27.85
C GLY A 191 -16.07 -25.20 28.14
N TYR A 192 -14.79 -25.58 28.09
CA TYR A 192 -14.34 -26.95 28.37
C TYR A 192 -14.55 -27.37 29.83
N ILE A 193 -14.34 -26.47 30.79
CA ILE A 193 -14.48 -26.82 32.22
C ILE A 193 -15.95 -26.85 32.65
N PHE A 194 -16.77 -25.90 32.20
CA PHE A 194 -18.14 -25.72 32.72
C PHE A 194 -19.25 -26.21 31.78
N PHE A 195 -19.03 -26.21 30.46
CA PHE A 195 -20.08 -26.45 29.45
C PHE A 195 -19.72 -27.54 28.44
N LYS A 196 -18.78 -28.44 28.80
CA LYS A 196 -18.28 -29.50 27.91
C LYS A 196 -19.40 -30.31 27.25
N ASP A 197 -20.41 -30.69 28.03
CA ASP A 197 -21.52 -31.54 27.59
C ASP A 197 -22.52 -30.83 26.67
N ASP A 198 -22.48 -29.49 26.59
CA ASP A 198 -23.39 -28.70 25.75
C ASP A 198 -22.86 -28.48 24.31
N PHE A 199 -21.59 -28.84 24.04
CA PHE A 199 -20.99 -28.82 22.70
C PHE A 199 -21.39 -30.05 21.88
N ILE A 200 -22.63 -30.02 21.38
CA ILE A 200 -23.22 -31.08 20.57
C ILE A 200 -23.52 -30.53 19.18
N LEU A 201 -22.83 -31.04 18.16
CA LEU A 201 -23.11 -30.71 16.76
C LEU A 201 -23.86 -31.86 16.08
N ALA A 202 -24.80 -31.52 15.20
CA ALA A 202 -25.35 -32.48 14.24
C ALA A 202 -24.30 -32.72 13.14
N VAL A 203 -23.98 -33.99 12.89
CA VAL A 203 -22.95 -34.40 11.94
C VAL A 203 -23.54 -35.42 10.97
N ASP A 204 -23.28 -35.22 9.67
CA ASP A 204 -23.57 -36.22 8.65
C ASP A 204 -22.40 -37.20 8.54
N ARG A 205 -22.60 -38.44 9.03
CA ARG A 205 -21.56 -39.48 8.92
C ARG A 205 -21.43 -39.97 7.48
N ILE A 206 -20.21 -39.93 6.96
CA ILE A 206 -19.89 -40.54 5.66
C ILE A 206 -19.88 -42.07 5.85
N PRO A 207 -20.75 -42.83 5.15
CA PRO A 207 -20.76 -44.29 5.27
C PRO A 207 -19.44 -44.86 4.71
N ASN A 208 -18.64 -45.48 5.59
CA ASN A 208 -17.41 -46.16 5.18
C ASN A 208 -17.73 -47.39 4.31
N LYS A 209 -17.59 -47.23 2.99
CA LYS A 209 -17.80 -48.29 2.00
C LYS A 209 -16.84 -49.47 2.16
N THR A 210 -15.77 -49.33 2.94
CA THR A 210 -14.73 -50.35 3.18
C THR A 210 -14.94 -51.21 4.42
N LEU A 211 -15.89 -50.87 5.30
CA LEU A 211 -16.15 -51.64 6.54
C LEU A 211 -17.61 -52.15 6.64
N GLY A 212 -18.52 -51.60 5.82
CA GLY A 212 -19.94 -51.97 5.82
C GLY A 212 -20.27 -53.38 5.33
N ILE A 213 -19.33 -54.10 4.70
CA ILE A 213 -19.56 -55.49 4.25
C ILE A 213 -19.29 -56.51 5.37
N MET A 214 -18.45 -56.19 6.36
CA MET A 214 -18.05 -57.17 7.39
C MET A 214 -18.85 -57.08 8.70
N ILE A 215 -19.52 -55.96 8.97
CA ILE A 215 -20.23 -55.74 10.26
C ILE A 215 -21.76 -55.90 10.10
N GLY A 216 -22.26 -56.06 8.88
CA GLY A 216 -23.69 -56.24 8.59
C GLY A 216 -24.33 -57.53 9.11
N GLU A 217 -23.55 -58.52 9.57
CA GLU A 217 -24.07 -59.82 10.03
C GLU A 217 -24.02 -60.06 11.55
N PHE A 218 -23.38 -59.20 12.37
CA PHE A 218 -23.13 -59.57 13.78
C PHE A 218 -23.80 -58.72 14.87
N PHE A 219 -24.37 -57.54 14.57
CA PHE A 219 -25.10 -56.75 15.57
C PHE A 219 -26.51 -56.35 15.10
N SER A 220 -27.33 -57.36 14.77
CA SER A 220 -28.79 -57.23 14.85
C SER A 220 -29.22 -57.44 16.30
N GLY A 221 -29.27 -56.35 17.07
CA GLY A 221 -29.69 -56.37 18.46
C GLY A 221 -30.22 -55.01 18.91
N GLY A 222 -31.40 -54.63 18.41
CA GLY A 222 -32.10 -53.41 18.80
C GLY A 222 -33.23 -53.07 17.84
N ALA A 223 -34.42 -53.60 18.11
CA ALA A 223 -35.60 -53.46 17.27
C ALA A 223 -36.09 -51.99 17.19
N CYS A 224 -36.14 -51.44 15.97
CA CYS A 224 -37.06 -50.36 15.61
C CYS A 224 -38.05 -50.92 14.59
N GLN A 225 -39.27 -51.19 15.05
CA GLN A 225 -40.38 -51.60 14.22
C GLN A 225 -41.20 -50.34 13.87
N LYS A 226 -41.24 -49.96 12.60
CA LYS A 226 -42.25 -49.03 12.08
C LYS A 226 -42.46 -49.22 10.58
N GLU A 227 -43.68 -49.61 10.25
CA GLU A 227 -44.25 -49.55 8.90
C GLU A 227 -44.45 -48.07 8.49
N ASN A 228 -44.32 -47.80 7.19
CA ASN A 228 -44.38 -46.52 6.47
C ASN A 228 -43.08 -45.69 6.43
N GLY A 229 -42.24 -46.00 5.44
CA GLY A 229 -41.99 -45.11 4.30
C GLY A 229 -41.32 -43.74 4.49
N GLU A 230 -40.80 -43.40 5.66
CA GLU A 230 -39.93 -42.22 5.84
C GLU A 230 -38.52 -42.68 6.21
N ASN A 231 -37.52 -42.26 5.42
CA ASN A 231 -36.11 -42.40 5.79
C ASN A 231 -35.89 -41.60 7.09
N CYS A 232 -35.82 -42.30 8.22
CA CYS A 232 -35.37 -41.71 9.47
C CYS A 232 -33.88 -41.39 9.32
N SER A 233 -33.55 -40.20 8.80
CA SER A 233 -32.24 -39.61 9.00
C SER A 233 -32.16 -39.21 10.48
N THR A 234 -31.83 -40.18 11.34
CA THR A 234 -31.38 -39.87 12.70
C THR A 234 -30.18 -38.93 12.54
N GLU A 235 -30.38 -37.64 12.81
CA GLU A 235 -29.30 -36.67 12.89
C GLU A 235 -28.35 -37.17 13.99
N ASP A 236 -27.24 -37.75 13.57
CA ASP A 236 -26.20 -38.22 14.49
C ASP A 236 -25.60 -37.00 15.17
N LYS A 237 -25.81 -36.89 16.47
CA LYS A 237 -25.28 -35.82 17.31
C LYS A 237 -23.95 -36.25 17.90
N GLU A 238 -22.89 -35.47 17.67
CA GLU A 238 -21.54 -35.75 18.14
C GLU A 238 -21.06 -34.67 19.12
N ARG A 239 -20.37 -35.12 20.18
CA ARG A 239 -19.74 -34.24 21.18
C ARG A 239 -18.40 -33.76 20.65
N THR A 240 -18.26 -32.46 20.41
CA THR A 240 -17.08 -31.90 19.72
C THR A 240 -16.02 -31.33 20.69
N CYS A 241 -16.33 -31.20 21.98
CA CYS A 241 -15.45 -30.59 22.99
C CYS A 241 -14.88 -31.63 23.98
N ASP A 242 -14.53 -32.85 23.53
CA ASP A 242 -13.93 -33.86 24.43
C ASP A 242 -12.48 -33.60 24.82
N SER A 243 -11.74 -32.94 23.93
CA SER A 243 -10.39 -32.41 24.16
C SER A 243 -10.40 -30.89 24.08
N LEU A 244 -9.57 -30.22 24.90
CA LEU A 244 -9.42 -28.77 24.88
C LEU A 244 -9.08 -28.24 23.48
N LEU A 245 -8.23 -28.97 22.73
CA LEU A 245 -7.85 -28.58 21.36
C LEU A 245 -9.07 -28.58 20.43
N MET A 246 -9.91 -29.61 20.50
CA MET A 246 -11.12 -29.69 19.68
C MET A 246 -12.14 -28.62 20.09
N CYS A 247 -12.20 -28.28 21.39
CA CYS A 247 -13.02 -27.18 21.86
C CYS A 247 -12.58 -25.83 21.27
N ILE A 248 -11.27 -25.55 21.28
CA ILE A 248 -10.71 -24.34 20.66
C ILE A 248 -11.02 -24.28 19.16
N VAL A 249 -10.81 -25.39 18.44
CA VAL A 249 -11.12 -25.46 16.99
C VAL A 249 -12.61 -25.25 16.74
N THR A 250 -13.49 -25.83 17.57
CA THR A 250 -14.94 -25.70 17.44
C THR A 250 -15.40 -24.25 17.67
N VAL A 251 -14.93 -23.61 18.75
CA VAL A 251 -15.25 -22.20 19.05
C VAL A 251 -14.66 -21.26 17.99
N LEU A 252 -13.45 -21.51 17.49
CA LEU A 252 -12.83 -20.70 16.45
C LEU A 252 -13.57 -20.82 15.11
N SER A 253 -13.92 -22.04 14.68
CA SER A 253 -14.55 -22.30 13.38
C SER A 253 -16.04 -21.92 13.37
N HIS A 254 -16.79 -22.41 14.35
CA HIS A 254 -18.25 -22.23 14.39
C HIS A 254 -18.65 -21.02 15.23
N GLY A 255 -17.94 -20.71 16.31
CA GLY A 255 -18.28 -19.58 17.19
C GLY A 255 -18.00 -18.21 16.56
N LEU A 256 -16.94 -18.05 15.77
CA LEU A 256 -16.67 -16.78 15.07
C LEU A 256 -17.51 -16.59 13.80
N ARG A 257 -17.90 -17.69 13.13
CA ARG A 257 -18.62 -17.65 11.85
C ARG A 257 -20.13 -17.62 12.01
N SER A 258 -20.67 -18.19 13.08
CA SER A 258 -22.10 -18.12 13.39
C SER A 258 -22.41 -16.72 13.91
N GLY A 259 -23.31 -16.00 13.24
CA GLY A 259 -23.52 -14.57 13.46
C GLY A 259 -23.89 -14.16 14.91
N GLY A 260 -24.43 -15.06 15.73
CA GLY A 260 -24.73 -14.85 17.15
C GLY A 260 -23.63 -15.31 18.13
N GLY A 261 -22.48 -15.77 17.63
CA GLY A 261 -21.37 -16.24 18.44
C GLY A 261 -21.44 -17.73 18.78
N VAL A 262 -20.71 -18.13 19.82
CA VAL A 262 -20.62 -19.53 20.29
C VAL A 262 -21.96 -20.06 20.82
N GLY A 263 -22.85 -19.18 21.30
CA GLY A 263 -24.16 -19.57 21.82
C GLY A 263 -25.07 -20.26 20.80
N ASP A 264 -24.93 -19.95 19.51
CA ASP A 264 -25.67 -20.59 18.42
C ASP A 264 -25.21 -22.03 18.15
N VAL A 265 -23.98 -22.35 18.56
CA VAL A 265 -23.33 -23.66 18.33
C VAL A 265 -23.67 -24.66 19.44
N LEU A 266 -23.83 -24.17 20.67
CA LEU A 266 -24.19 -25.02 21.80
C LEU A 266 -25.68 -25.31 21.84
N ARG A 267 -26.03 -26.39 22.55
CA ARG A 267 -27.42 -26.71 22.87
C ARG A 267 -28.10 -25.56 23.63
N LYS A 268 -29.36 -25.31 23.29
CA LYS A 268 -30.22 -24.37 24.03
C LYS A 268 -30.52 -24.93 25.44
N PRO A 269 -30.15 -24.24 26.53
CA PRO A 269 -30.36 -24.71 27.90
C PRO A 269 -31.84 -24.57 28.32
N SER A 270 -32.31 -25.44 29.22
CA SER A 270 -33.63 -25.30 29.86
C SER A 270 -33.61 -24.24 30.97
N LYS A 271 -34.77 -23.62 31.26
CA LYS A 271 -34.92 -22.59 32.30
C LYS A 271 -34.68 -23.12 33.73
N GLU A 272 -34.81 -24.43 33.92
CA GLU A 272 -34.70 -25.11 35.22
C GLU A 272 -33.26 -25.54 35.55
N GLU A 273 -32.33 -25.42 34.60
CA GLU A 273 -30.93 -25.80 34.80
C GLU A 273 -30.23 -24.78 35.73
N PRO A 274 -29.46 -25.23 36.75
CA PRO A 274 -28.86 -24.33 37.74
C PRO A 274 -27.82 -23.38 37.14
N LEU A 275 -27.24 -23.74 35.99
CA LEU A 275 -26.22 -22.97 35.27
C LEU A 275 -26.80 -22.11 34.14
N PHE A 276 -28.14 -22.00 34.02
CA PHE A 276 -28.79 -21.24 32.96
C PHE A 276 -28.30 -19.77 32.90
N ALA A 277 -28.25 -19.08 34.04
CA ALA A 277 -27.81 -17.69 34.08
C ALA A 277 -26.31 -17.54 33.70
N ALA A 278 -25.46 -18.44 34.20
CA ALA A 278 -24.04 -18.46 33.87
C ALA A 278 -23.81 -18.72 32.36
N ARG A 279 -24.61 -19.60 31.75
CA ARG A 279 -24.59 -19.91 30.32
C ARG A 279 -24.95 -18.68 29.48
N VAL A 280 -26.03 -17.97 29.83
CA VAL A 280 -26.44 -16.74 29.13
C VAL A 280 -25.37 -15.66 29.23
N ILE A 281 -24.78 -15.45 30.41
CA ILE A 281 -23.70 -14.48 30.59
C ILE A 281 -22.48 -14.86 29.75
N TYR A 282 -22.10 -16.14 29.71
CA TYR A 282 -21.00 -16.63 28.87
C TYR A 282 -21.24 -16.32 27.38
N ASP A 283 -22.44 -16.60 26.86
CA ASP A 283 -22.78 -16.36 25.45
C ASP A 283 -22.79 -14.87 25.11
N LEU A 284 -23.38 -14.02 25.97
CA LEU A 284 -23.41 -12.58 25.78
C LEU A 284 -22.02 -11.94 25.86
N LEU A 285 -21.17 -12.39 26.79
CA LEU A 285 -19.80 -11.91 26.91
C LEU A 285 -18.97 -12.32 25.70
N PHE A 286 -19.11 -13.55 25.21
CA PHE A 286 -18.43 -13.98 23.99
C PHE A 286 -18.86 -13.13 22.79
N PHE A 287 -20.17 -12.96 22.59
CA PHE A 287 -20.72 -12.17 21.49
C PHE A 287 -20.22 -10.72 21.53
N PHE A 288 -20.34 -10.05 22.67
CA PHE A 288 -19.94 -8.64 22.79
C PHE A 288 -18.42 -8.46 22.68
N MET A 289 -17.62 -9.27 23.37
CA MET A 289 -16.17 -9.09 23.39
C MET A 289 -15.50 -9.57 22.10
N VAL A 290 -15.85 -10.75 21.59
CA VAL A 290 -15.14 -11.36 20.46
C VAL A 290 -15.75 -10.95 19.12
N ILE A 291 -17.07 -10.93 18.99
CA ILE A 291 -17.71 -10.56 17.71
C ILE A 291 -17.80 -9.04 17.59
N ILE A 292 -18.45 -8.36 18.54
CA ILE A 292 -18.70 -6.92 18.40
C ILE A 292 -17.43 -6.09 18.58
N ILE A 293 -16.61 -6.33 19.60
CA ILE A 293 -15.42 -5.50 19.82
C ILE A 293 -14.29 -5.93 18.88
N VAL A 294 -13.84 -7.18 18.94
CA VAL A 294 -12.61 -7.60 18.25
C VAL A 294 -12.75 -7.62 16.72
N LEU A 295 -13.85 -8.17 16.18
CA LEU A 295 -14.03 -8.22 14.73
C LEU A 295 -14.21 -6.82 14.13
N ASN A 296 -14.96 -5.93 14.80
CA ASN A 296 -15.10 -4.55 14.36
C ASN A 296 -13.83 -3.72 14.57
N LEU A 297 -12.95 -4.07 15.53
CA LEU A 297 -11.64 -3.45 15.65
C LEU A 297 -10.79 -3.75 14.41
N ILE A 298 -10.80 -4.99 13.90
CA ILE A 298 -10.10 -5.35 12.65
C ILE A 298 -10.62 -4.50 11.48
N PHE A 299 -11.94 -4.41 11.29
CA PHE A 299 -12.52 -3.56 10.25
C PHE A 299 -12.21 -2.06 10.48
N GLY A 300 -12.23 -1.60 11.73
CA GLY A 300 -11.88 -0.22 12.09
C GLY A 300 -10.46 0.14 11.68
N VAL A 301 -9.49 -0.74 11.96
CA VAL A 301 -8.09 -0.54 11.53
C VAL A 301 -7.96 -0.49 10.00
N ILE A 302 -8.72 -1.32 9.27
CA ILE A 302 -8.71 -1.31 7.79
C ILE A 302 -9.35 -0.03 7.22
N ILE A 303 -10.41 0.47 7.84
CA ILE A 303 -11.06 1.72 7.41
C ILE A 303 -10.12 2.92 7.66
N ASP A 304 -9.45 2.94 8.80
CA ASP A 304 -8.49 3.98 9.16
C ASP A 304 -7.31 4.02 8.17
N THR A 305 -6.72 2.85 7.84
CA THR A 305 -5.66 2.80 6.83
C THR A 305 -6.11 3.22 5.44
N PHE A 306 -7.36 2.96 5.08
CA PHE A 306 -7.92 3.42 3.82
C PHE A 306 -8.04 4.95 3.77
N ALA A 307 -8.47 5.56 4.88
CA ALA A 307 -8.52 7.01 5.04
C ALA A 307 -7.11 7.64 4.96
N ASP A 308 -6.12 7.02 5.59
CA ASP A 308 -4.72 7.46 5.53
C ASP A 308 -4.16 7.41 4.10
N LEU A 309 -4.33 6.28 3.40
CA LEU A 309 -3.85 6.12 2.02
C LEU A 309 -4.49 7.15 1.08
N ARG A 310 -5.78 7.46 1.27
CA ARG A 310 -6.48 8.49 0.51
C ARG A 310 -5.89 9.87 0.79
N SER A 311 -5.70 10.22 2.06
CA SER A 311 -5.16 11.52 2.48
C SER A 311 -3.73 11.72 1.98
N GLU A 312 -2.89 10.68 2.01
CA GLU A 312 -1.55 10.73 1.46
C GLU A 312 -1.53 10.87 -0.06
N LYS A 313 -2.39 10.14 -0.79
CA LYS A 313 -2.48 10.28 -2.25
C LYS A 313 -2.90 11.70 -2.61
N GLN A 314 -3.90 12.25 -1.93
CA GLN A 314 -4.35 13.63 -2.13
C GLN A 314 -3.24 14.64 -1.82
N LYS A 315 -2.53 14.49 -0.69
CA LYS A 315 -1.40 15.36 -0.33
C LYS A 315 -0.27 15.31 -1.36
N LYS A 316 0.06 14.13 -1.90
CA LYS A 316 1.08 13.99 -2.95
C LYS A 316 0.64 14.65 -4.26
N GLU A 317 -0.62 14.47 -4.66
CA GLU A 317 -1.17 15.12 -5.86
C GLU A 317 -1.25 16.63 -5.71
N GLU A 318 -1.53 17.12 -4.49
CA GLU A 318 -1.50 18.55 -4.17
C GLU A 318 -0.09 19.11 -4.30
N ILE A 319 0.91 18.54 -3.60
CA ILE A 319 2.31 18.97 -3.68
C ILE A 319 2.83 18.95 -5.13
N LEU A 320 2.47 17.93 -5.92
CA LEU A 320 2.88 17.85 -7.33
C LEU A 320 2.31 19.00 -8.19
N LYS A 321 1.11 19.51 -7.85
CA LYS A 321 0.43 20.58 -8.59
C LYS A 321 0.78 21.98 -8.08
N THR A 322 1.01 22.11 -6.78
CA THR A 322 1.19 23.40 -6.12
C THR A 322 2.64 23.73 -5.82
N THR A 323 3.56 22.76 -5.80
CA THR A 323 4.97 22.98 -5.45
C THR A 323 5.88 22.70 -6.64
N CYS A 324 6.85 23.58 -6.88
CA CYS A 324 7.86 23.37 -7.92
C CYS A 324 8.86 22.27 -7.53
N PHE A 325 9.10 21.30 -8.42
CA PHE A 325 9.96 20.13 -8.18
C PHE A 325 11.42 20.47 -7.86
N ILE A 326 11.94 21.58 -8.42
CA ILE A 326 13.36 21.95 -8.27
C ILE A 326 13.58 22.84 -7.05
N CYS A 327 12.88 23.97 -6.96
CA CYS A 327 13.12 24.96 -5.91
C CYS A 327 12.28 24.77 -4.65
N GLY A 328 11.20 23.99 -4.71
CA GLY A 328 10.29 23.78 -3.56
C GLY A 328 9.37 24.95 -3.24
N LEU A 329 9.29 25.97 -4.12
CA LEU A 329 8.36 27.09 -3.94
C LEU A 329 6.93 26.67 -4.28
N GLU A 330 6.00 27.17 -3.47
CA GLU A 330 4.56 27.01 -3.68
C GLU A 330 4.05 27.96 -4.76
N ARG A 331 2.93 27.58 -5.38
CA ARG A 331 2.28 28.28 -6.51
C ARG A 331 1.85 29.70 -6.13
N ASP A 332 1.42 29.90 -4.88
CA ASP A 332 0.97 31.17 -4.32
C ASP A 332 2.04 32.27 -4.44
N LYS A 333 3.34 31.92 -4.42
CA LYS A 333 4.45 32.89 -4.53
C LYS A 333 4.56 33.53 -5.91
N PHE A 334 3.97 32.91 -6.92
CA PHE A 334 3.97 33.40 -8.30
C PHE A 334 2.69 34.13 -8.67
N ASP A 335 1.70 34.19 -7.76
CA ASP A 335 0.49 34.97 -7.97
C ASP A 335 0.83 36.47 -8.02
N ASN A 336 0.23 37.19 -8.97
CA ASN A 336 0.47 38.62 -9.22
C ASN A 336 1.94 38.98 -9.54
N LYS A 337 2.74 38.01 -10.00
CA LYS A 337 4.10 38.24 -10.54
C LYS A 337 4.08 38.22 -12.06
N THR A 338 5.17 38.69 -12.67
CA THR A 338 5.32 38.73 -14.13
C THR A 338 5.42 37.34 -14.75
N VAL A 339 5.99 36.38 -14.01
CA VAL A 339 6.15 34.99 -14.44
C VAL A 339 5.11 34.13 -13.73
N THR A 340 4.34 33.37 -14.51
CA THR A 340 3.35 32.42 -14.00
C THR A 340 4.01 31.14 -13.48
N PHE A 341 3.35 30.42 -12.58
CA PHE A 341 3.86 29.13 -12.08
C PHE A 341 4.07 28.10 -13.21
N GLU A 342 3.18 28.06 -14.20
CA GLU A 342 3.29 27.18 -15.37
C GLU A 342 4.52 27.48 -16.23
N GLU A 343 4.86 28.76 -16.41
CA GLU A 343 6.05 29.18 -17.14
C GLU A 343 7.32 28.87 -16.33
N HIS A 344 7.29 29.12 -15.02
CA HIS A 344 8.37 28.77 -14.09
C HIS A 344 8.75 27.29 -14.17
N ILE A 345 7.79 26.36 -14.11
CA ILE A 345 8.10 24.91 -14.15
C ILE A 345 8.46 24.38 -15.55
N LYS A 346 8.01 25.03 -16.63
CA LYS A 346 8.25 24.57 -18.00
C LYS A 346 9.54 25.12 -18.60
N VAL A 347 9.88 26.37 -18.29
CA VAL A 347 10.99 27.09 -18.90
C VAL A 347 12.15 27.24 -17.91
N GLU A 348 11.92 27.87 -16.75
CA GLU A 348 12.98 28.16 -15.77
C GLU A 348 13.47 26.90 -15.05
N HIS A 349 12.55 26.17 -14.41
CA HIS A 349 12.81 25.00 -13.56
C HIS A 349 12.28 23.70 -14.17
N ASN A 350 12.62 23.45 -15.43
CA ASN A 350 12.28 22.20 -16.08
C ASN A 350 13.19 21.05 -15.61
N MET A 351 12.60 20.02 -14.99
CA MET A 351 13.35 18.86 -14.47
C MET A 351 14.24 18.16 -15.50
N TRP A 352 13.85 18.15 -16.77
CA TRP A 352 14.60 17.47 -17.83
C TRP A 352 15.83 18.25 -18.25
N HIS A 353 15.78 19.58 -18.22
CA HIS A 353 16.95 20.41 -18.54
C HIS A 353 18.09 20.16 -17.55
N TYR A 354 17.79 19.99 -16.25
CA TYR A 354 18.79 19.60 -15.26
C TYR A 354 19.42 18.23 -15.57
N LEU A 355 18.61 17.24 -15.96
CA LEU A 355 19.12 15.93 -16.33
C LEU A 355 20.02 16.00 -17.58
N PHE A 356 19.60 16.74 -18.61
CA PHE A 356 20.39 16.93 -19.82
C PHE A 356 21.72 17.63 -19.53
N PHE A 357 21.73 18.61 -18.63
CA PHE A 357 22.95 19.30 -18.21
C PHE A 357 23.91 18.36 -17.47
N ILE A 358 23.42 17.52 -16.55
CA ILE A 358 24.25 16.52 -15.87
C ILE A 358 24.87 15.53 -16.86
N VAL A 359 24.10 15.08 -17.86
CA VAL A 359 24.61 14.20 -18.91
C VAL A 359 25.67 14.92 -19.76
N LEU A 360 25.44 16.19 -20.11
CA LEU A 360 26.40 17.02 -20.85
C LEU A 360 27.73 17.11 -20.09
N VAL A 361 27.71 17.48 -18.81
CA VAL A 361 28.93 17.60 -17.98
C VAL A 361 29.68 16.27 -17.86
N LYS A 362 28.99 15.13 -17.91
CA LYS A 362 29.63 13.80 -17.86
C LYS A 362 30.27 13.36 -19.18
N VAL A 363 29.79 13.85 -20.32
CA VAL A 363 30.24 13.42 -21.65
C VAL A 363 31.23 14.42 -22.26
N LYS A 364 31.07 15.70 -21.96
CA LYS A 364 31.93 16.78 -22.47
C LYS A 364 33.34 16.68 -21.87
N ASP A 365 34.35 17.07 -22.65
CA ASP A 365 35.74 17.06 -22.19
C ASP A 365 35.99 18.13 -21.12
N SER A 366 36.74 17.76 -20.08
CA SER A 366 37.02 18.63 -18.93
C SER A 366 37.78 19.92 -19.28
N THR A 367 38.52 19.95 -20.39
CA THR A 367 39.24 21.14 -20.85
C THR A 367 38.34 22.16 -21.54
N GLU A 368 37.16 21.74 -21.99
CA GLU A 368 36.16 22.60 -22.66
C GLU A 368 35.09 23.13 -21.69
N PHE A 369 35.21 22.82 -20.40
CA PHE A 369 34.26 23.28 -19.41
C PHE A 369 34.26 24.80 -19.29
N THR A 370 33.06 25.39 -19.28
CA THR A 370 32.87 26.78 -18.85
C THR A 370 33.00 26.89 -17.33
N GLY A 371 33.19 28.10 -16.80
CA GLY A 371 33.31 28.31 -15.33
C GLY A 371 32.19 27.64 -14.52
N PRO A 372 30.91 27.85 -14.86
CA PRO A 372 29.79 27.17 -14.18
C PRO A 372 29.77 25.65 -14.37
N GLU A 373 30.16 25.14 -15.55
CA GLU A 373 30.25 23.69 -15.79
C GLU A 373 31.32 23.04 -14.91
N SER A 374 32.50 23.66 -14.79
CA SER A 374 33.57 23.20 -13.91
C SER A 374 33.14 23.18 -12.45
N TYR A 375 32.43 24.21 -12.00
CA TYR A 375 31.87 24.27 -10.64
C TYR A 375 30.89 23.11 -10.40
N VAL A 376 29.92 22.89 -11.30
CA VAL A 376 28.95 21.81 -11.14
C VAL A 376 29.62 20.43 -11.25
N ALA A 377 30.63 20.27 -12.11
CA ALA A 377 31.40 19.03 -12.21
C ALA A 377 32.11 18.69 -10.89
N GLU A 378 32.71 19.69 -10.23
CA GLU A 378 33.31 19.54 -8.91
C GLU A 378 32.28 19.18 -7.84
N MET A 379 31.14 19.87 -7.80
CA MET A 379 30.05 19.58 -6.86
C MET A 379 29.50 18.16 -7.04
N ILE A 380 29.35 17.69 -8.28
CA ILE A 380 28.93 16.31 -8.58
C ILE A 380 29.97 15.30 -8.09
N ARG A 381 31.26 15.58 -8.28
CA ARG A 381 32.37 14.73 -7.81
C ARG A 381 32.40 14.63 -6.28
N GLU A 382 32.08 15.73 -5.60
CA GLU A 382 32.00 15.80 -4.13
C GLU A 382 30.66 15.29 -3.57
N HIS A 383 29.72 14.87 -4.42
CA HIS A 383 28.36 14.51 -4.04
C HIS A 383 27.60 15.63 -3.31
N ASN A 384 27.93 16.89 -3.59
CA ASN A 384 27.26 18.05 -3.03
C ASN A 384 26.09 18.52 -3.93
N LEU A 385 24.90 18.67 -3.35
CA LEU A 385 23.66 19.06 -4.04
C LEU A 385 23.31 20.55 -3.88
N ASP A 386 24.17 21.34 -3.22
CA ASP A 386 23.89 22.75 -2.91
C ASP A 386 23.84 23.68 -4.14
N TRP A 387 24.29 23.20 -5.30
CA TRP A 387 24.19 23.94 -6.56
C TRP A 387 22.75 24.01 -7.11
N PHE A 388 21.82 23.17 -6.62
CA PHE A 388 20.39 23.31 -6.92
C PHE A 388 19.78 24.50 -6.17
N PRO A 389 18.88 25.27 -6.79
CA PRO A 389 18.20 26.35 -6.09
C PRO A 389 17.26 25.77 -5.02
N ARG A 390 17.33 26.30 -3.78
CA ARG A 390 16.43 25.92 -2.68
C ARG A 390 15.65 27.15 -2.22
N MET A 391 14.32 27.05 -2.21
CA MET A 391 13.39 28.08 -1.75
C MET A 391 13.62 29.47 -2.38
N ARG A 392 14.12 29.52 -3.62
CA ARG A 392 14.43 30.77 -4.35
C ARG A 392 14.24 30.61 -5.86
N ALA A 393 13.90 31.70 -6.53
CA ALA A 393 13.79 31.78 -7.99
C ALA A 393 14.13 33.21 -8.45
N MET A 394 14.82 33.34 -9.60
CA MET A 394 15.24 34.63 -10.15
C MET A 394 14.06 35.57 -10.41
N SER A 395 12.93 35.02 -10.84
CA SER A 395 11.68 35.74 -11.13
C SER A 395 11.02 36.39 -9.90
N LEU A 396 11.41 35.98 -8.68
CA LEU A 396 10.87 36.52 -7.42
C LEU A 396 11.76 37.58 -6.75
N VAL A 397 13.02 37.70 -7.17
CA VAL A 397 14.04 38.57 -6.56
C VAL A 397 13.68 40.06 -6.69
N SER A 398 12.87 40.44 -7.67
CA SER A 398 12.43 41.84 -7.86
C SER A 398 11.61 42.40 -6.69
N SER A 399 11.00 41.55 -5.85
CA SER A 399 10.26 42.00 -4.66
C SER A 399 11.08 42.06 -3.37
N ASP A 400 12.23 41.38 -3.30
CA ASP A 400 13.08 41.42 -2.10
C ASP A 400 13.84 42.76 -2.01
N ALA A 401 14.04 43.44 -3.13
CA ALA A 401 14.61 44.79 -3.17
C ALA A 401 13.82 45.78 -2.29
N ASP A 402 12.49 45.71 -2.29
CA ASP A 402 11.66 46.59 -1.45
C ASP A 402 11.77 46.24 0.06
N GLY A 403 11.98 44.97 0.38
CA GLY A 403 12.23 44.49 1.75
C GLY A 403 13.59 44.93 2.27
N GLU A 404 14.64 44.69 1.48
CA GLU A 404 16.02 45.11 1.79
C GLU A 404 16.13 46.63 1.90
N GLN A 405 15.43 47.40 1.05
CA GLN A 405 15.39 48.86 1.15
C GLN A 405 14.80 49.32 2.49
N ASN A 406 13.75 48.65 2.97
CA ASN A 406 13.11 48.94 4.26
C ASN A 406 14.00 48.57 5.45
N GLU A 407 14.74 47.46 5.37
CA GLU A 407 15.70 47.07 6.41
C GLU A 407 16.90 48.03 6.47
N ILE A 408 17.45 48.43 5.32
CA ILE A 408 18.52 49.44 5.24
C ILE A 408 18.04 50.77 5.82
N ARG A 409 16.80 51.19 5.52
CA ARG A 409 16.21 52.40 6.09
C ARG A 409 16.10 52.32 7.62
N ASN A 410 15.62 51.19 8.16
CA ASN A 410 15.55 50.98 9.60
C ASN A 410 16.92 50.96 10.28
N LEU A 411 17.93 50.34 9.64
CA LEU A 411 19.30 50.34 10.13
C LEU A 411 19.91 51.75 10.14
N GLN A 412 19.62 52.54 9.11
CA GLN A 412 20.09 53.92 9.01
C GLN A 412 19.47 54.82 10.08
N GLU A 413 18.17 54.66 10.36
CA GLU A 413 17.47 55.38 11.43
C GLU A 413 18.04 55.01 12.82
N LYS A 414 18.36 53.72 13.03
CA LYS A 414 19.00 53.24 14.26
C LYS A 414 20.42 53.78 14.43
N LEU A 415 21.19 53.86 13.35
CA LEU A 415 22.53 54.45 13.37
C LEU A 415 22.49 55.95 13.72
N GLU A 416 21.55 56.69 13.11
CA GLU A 416 21.40 58.12 13.35
C GLU A 416 20.96 58.42 14.80
N SER A 417 20.05 57.60 15.34
CA SER A 417 19.66 57.71 16.76
C SER A 417 20.83 57.44 17.71
N THR A 418 21.70 56.49 17.36
CA THR A 418 22.89 56.15 18.15
C THR A 418 23.92 57.27 18.08
N MET A 419 24.14 57.87 16.90
CA MET A 419 25.02 59.03 16.75
C MET A 419 24.54 60.24 17.55
N LYS A 420 23.23 60.51 17.57
CA LYS A 420 22.63 61.55 18.43
C LYS A 420 22.85 61.27 19.92
N LEU A 421 22.74 60.02 20.33
CA LEU A 421 23.00 59.64 21.72
C LEU A 421 24.47 59.84 22.12
N VAL A 422 25.40 59.47 21.24
CA VAL A 422 26.84 59.62 21.47
C VAL A 422 27.25 61.10 21.54
N THR A 423 26.70 61.94 20.66
CA THR A 423 26.95 63.39 20.67
C THR A 423 26.40 64.04 21.94
N ASN A 424 25.19 63.68 22.37
CA ASN A 424 24.63 64.14 23.64
C ASN A 424 25.46 63.70 24.84
N LEU A 425 25.88 62.43 24.89
CA LEU A 425 26.71 61.91 25.98
C LEU A 425 28.09 62.59 26.02
N SER A 426 28.68 62.84 24.85
CA SER A 426 29.92 63.60 24.73
C SER A 426 29.74 65.03 25.26
N GLY A 427 28.65 65.70 24.92
CA GLY A 427 28.29 67.01 25.47
C GLY A 427 28.19 66.99 26.99
N GLN A 428 27.43 66.04 27.56
CA GLN A 428 27.28 65.86 29.01
C GLN A 428 28.62 65.59 29.71
N LEU A 429 29.50 64.79 29.10
CA LEU A 429 30.82 64.51 29.65
C LEU A 429 31.71 65.77 29.66
N THR A 430 31.58 66.61 28.64
CA THR A 430 32.33 67.87 28.52
C THR A 430 31.86 68.88 29.57
N GLU A 431 30.54 69.00 29.75
CA GLU A 431 29.95 69.87 30.76
C GLU A 431 30.27 69.38 32.19
N LEU A 432 30.20 68.06 32.43
CA LEU A 432 30.62 67.47 33.71
C LEU A 432 32.11 67.74 34.00
N LYS A 433 32.97 67.65 32.98
CA LYS A 433 34.40 67.99 33.11
C LYS A 433 34.58 69.45 33.49
N GLU A 434 33.87 70.39 32.86
CA GLU A 434 33.91 71.80 33.22
C GLU A 434 33.46 72.04 34.66
N GLN A 435 32.33 71.47 35.07
CA GLN A 435 31.83 71.57 36.45
C GLN A 435 32.83 71.00 37.48
N MET A 436 33.47 69.87 37.17
CA MET A 436 34.52 69.27 38.01
C MET A 436 35.76 70.16 38.11
N THR A 437 36.16 70.82 37.01
CA THR A 437 37.28 71.77 37.04
C THR A 437 36.97 73.03 37.84
N GLU A 438 35.75 73.56 37.73
CA GLU A 438 35.29 74.69 38.55
C GLU A 438 35.18 74.34 40.02
N GLN A 439 34.62 73.18 40.38
CA GLN A 439 34.65 72.69 41.77
C GLN A 439 36.09 72.57 42.30
N ARG A 440 37.03 72.10 41.48
CA ARG A 440 38.45 72.00 41.88
C ARG A 440 39.05 73.39 42.12
N LYS A 441 38.77 74.37 41.26
CA LYS A 441 39.20 75.77 41.46
C LYS A 441 38.59 76.38 42.72
N GLN A 442 37.30 76.13 42.99
CA GLN A 442 36.63 76.56 44.22
C GLN A 442 37.26 75.93 45.47
N LYS A 443 37.52 74.61 45.47
CA LYS A 443 38.24 73.94 46.57
C LYS A 443 39.64 74.50 46.79
N GLN A 444 40.37 74.84 45.73
CA GLN A 444 41.68 75.50 45.83
C GLN A 444 41.58 76.90 46.44
N ARG A 445 40.55 77.70 46.08
CA ARG A 445 40.30 79.00 46.71
C ARG A 445 39.97 78.88 48.21
N ILE A 446 39.15 77.91 48.59
CA ILE A 446 38.83 77.64 50.00
C ILE A 446 40.08 77.19 50.77
N GLY A 447 40.93 76.35 50.16
CA GLY A 447 42.22 75.96 50.74
C GLY A 447 43.22 77.11 50.91
N LEU A 448 43.14 78.16 50.08
CA LEU A 448 44.00 79.35 50.19
C LEU A 448 43.58 80.31 51.33
N LEU A 449 42.31 80.26 51.73
CA LEU A 449 41.73 81.10 52.79
C LEU A 449 41.82 80.47 54.19
N GLY A 450 42.31 79.22 54.30
CA GLY A 450 42.60 78.58 55.58
C GLY A 450 44.07 78.73 55.95
N HIS A 451 44.41 79.69 56.82
CA HIS A 451 45.70 79.72 57.52
C HIS A 451 45.59 78.97 58.87
N PRO A 452 46.63 78.26 59.33
CA PRO A 452 46.52 77.27 60.39
C PRO A 452 46.67 77.87 61.79
N GLN A 453 45.99 77.28 62.79
CA GLN A 453 46.39 77.36 64.19
C GLN A 453 46.46 75.97 64.84
N HIS A 454 47.71 75.60 65.12
CA HIS A 454 48.26 74.92 66.30
C HIS A 454 48.03 73.42 66.58
N LEU A 455 49.15 72.79 66.99
CA LEU A 455 49.35 71.42 67.43
C LEU A 455 48.43 70.99 68.59
N ASN A 456 47.94 69.73 68.58
CA ASN A 456 48.21 68.74 69.64
C ASN A 456 47.75 67.29 69.29
N VAL A 457 48.68 66.34 69.43
CA VAL A 457 48.58 64.99 70.05
C VAL A 457 47.58 63.92 69.52
N ASN A 458 48.17 62.79 69.10
CA ASN A 458 47.66 61.40 68.88
C ASN A 458 46.94 60.84 70.15
N PRO A 459 46.18 59.70 70.19
CA PRO A 459 46.04 58.60 69.22
C PRO A 459 44.63 57.96 69.07
N GLN A 460 44.58 56.88 68.27
CA GLN A 460 43.66 55.72 68.31
C GLN A 460 42.51 55.61 67.27
N GLN A 461 42.75 54.69 66.33
CA GLN A 461 41.79 53.70 65.77
C GLN A 461 41.02 52.97 66.89
N PRO A 462 39.78 52.48 66.66
CA PRO A 462 39.64 51.14 66.08
C PRO A 462 38.39 50.86 65.22
N ALA A 463 38.54 49.76 64.46
CA ALA A 463 37.54 48.87 63.84
C ALA A 463 36.73 49.38 62.65
#